data_AF-A0A162UM24-F1
#
_entry.id   AF-A0A162UM24-F1
#
_cell.length_a   1.000
_cell.length_b   1.000
_cell.length_c   1.000
_cell.angle_alpha   90.00
_cell.angle_beta   90.00
_cell.angle_gamma   90.00
#
_symmetry.space_group_name_H-M   'P 1'
#
loop_
_entity.id
_entity.type
_entity.pdbx_description
1 polymer ?
#
loop_
_entity_poly.entity_id
_entity_poly.type
_entity_poly.pdbx_seq_one_letter_code
_entity_poly.pdbx_strand_id
1 'polypeptide(L)'
;MAEKELNQNTCFNFSFFKDMMKELRRVDDNIVPRLNSTDTHSEAACADFFKQLSSAYAKRENAINYCLKTMDNVIETKYKKLQEDPDDYDTQSSLYSDESKRRMVANELMVEDIVRERTLQVFKSKCRIFDTSSLTIKS
;
A
#
# COMPACT_ATOMS: atom_id res chain seq x y z
N MET A 1 -11.07 17.13 0.93
CA MET A 1 -9.74 16.49 1.03
C MET A 1 -9.29 16.29 -0.41
N ALA A 2 -8.22 16.95 -0.85
CA ALA A 2 -7.72 16.77 -2.21
C ALA A 2 -7.32 15.29 -2.39
N GLU A 3 -7.80 14.64 -3.44
CA GLU A 3 -7.23 13.37 -3.87
C GLU A 3 -5.74 13.61 -4.13
N LYS A 4 -4.87 13.02 -3.30
CA LYS A 4 -3.44 13.00 -3.59
C LYS A 4 -3.28 12.13 -4.84
N GLU A 5 -3.17 12.78 -5.99
CA GLU A 5 -2.99 12.07 -7.26
C GLU A 5 -1.66 11.30 -7.23
N LEU A 6 -1.74 10.02 -7.56
CA LEU A 6 -0.60 9.14 -7.64
C LEU A 6 0.16 9.43 -8.95
N ASN A 7 1.41 9.87 -8.83
CA ASN A 7 2.25 10.24 -9.96
C ASN A 7 3.73 9.87 -9.70
N GLN A 8 4.58 10.02 -10.72
CA GLN A 8 6.00 9.69 -10.62
C GLN A 8 6.70 10.42 -9.45
N ASN A 9 6.42 11.70 -9.25
CA ASN A 9 7.02 12.49 -8.16
C ASN A 9 6.67 11.93 -6.78
N THR A 10 5.46 11.41 -6.61
CA THR A 10 5.01 10.75 -5.38
C THR A 10 5.85 9.52 -5.08
N CYS A 11 6.18 8.71 -6.10
CA CYS A 11 6.92 7.47 -5.93
C CYS A 11 8.40 7.69 -5.58
N PHE A 12 9.03 8.72 -6.14
CA PHE A 12 10.44 9.07 -5.84
C PHE A 12 10.61 9.92 -4.56
N ASN A 13 9.52 10.45 -4.00
CA ASN A 13 9.51 11.11 -2.71
C ASN A 13 8.99 10.17 -1.62
N PHE A 14 9.89 9.37 -1.05
CA PHE A 14 9.51 8.34 -0.08
C PHE A 14 8.81 8.90 1.17
N SER A 15 9.13 10.12 1.61
CA SER A 15 8.43 10.75 2.75
C SER A 15 6.98 11.03 2.40
N PHE A 16 6.72 11.59 1.22
CA PHE A 16 5.37 11.87 0.76
C PHE A 16 4.57 10.59 0.51
N PHE A 17 5.20 9.57 -0.10
CA PHE A 17 4.62 8.24 -0.27
C PHE A 17 4.20 7.65 1.08
N LYS A 18 5.08 7.67 2.09
CA LYS A 18 4.76 7.19 3.44
C LYS A 18 3.59 7.92 4.06
N ASP A 19 3.51 9.24 3.92
CA ASP A 19 2.39 10.01 4.49
C ASP A 19 1.07 9.71 3.77
N MET A 20 1.11 9.46 2.46
CA MET A 20 -0.05 8.96 1.73
C MET A 20 -0.47 7.56 2.24
N MET A 21 0.46 6.63 2.42
CA MET A 21 0.17 5.29 2.93
C MET A 21 -0.41 5.31 4.35
N LYS A 22 0.09 6.18 5.24
CA LYS A 22 -0.52 6.40 6.57
C LYS A 22 -1.96 6.87 6.47
N GLU A 23 -2.26 7.83 5.61
CA GLU A 23 -3.62 8.32 5.42
C GLU A 23 -4.57 7.23 4.91
N LEU A 24 -4.09 6.38 4.00
CA LEU A 24 -4.82 5.20 3.52
C LEU A 24 -4.99 4.11 4.60
N ARG A 25 -4.12 4.07 5.62
CA ARG A 25 -4.19 3.13 6.77
C ARG A 25 -5.04 3.64 7.92
N ARG A 26 -5.62 4.85 7.84
CA ARG A 26 -6.49 5.39 8.91
C ARG A 26 -7.63 4.46 9.31
N VAL A 27 -8.19 3.68 8.38
CA VAL A 27 -9.26 2.74 8.73
C VAL A 27 -8.75 1.58 9.60
N ASP A 28 -7.53 1.11 9.34
CA ASP A 28 -6.84 0.08 10.11
C ASP A 28 -6.40 0.61 11.47
N ASP A 29 -5.75 1.78 11.51
CA ASP A 29 -5.27 2.41 12.74
C ASP A 29 -6.42 2.68 13.73
N ASN A 30 -7.61 2.96 13.20
CA ASN A 30 -8.83 3.21 13.97
C ASN A 30 -9.77 2.00 14.02
N ILE A 31 -9.31 0.78 13.70
CA ILE A 31 -10.20 -0.39 13.64
C ILE A 31 -10.95 -0.62 14.95
N VAL A 32 -10.26 -0.57 16.09
CA VAL A 32 -10.88 -0.81 17.42
C VAL A 32 -11.96 0.22 17.74
N PRO A 33 -11.67 1.54 17.74
CA PRO A 33 -12.70 2.53 18.04
C PRO A 33 -13.86 2.51 17.03
N ARG A 34 -13.60 2.25 15.74
CA ARG A 34 -14.68 2.16 14.75
C ARG A 34 -15.55 0.91 14.92
N LEU A 35 -14.97 -0.24 15.26
CA LEU A 35 -15.74 -1.45 15.54
C LEU A 35 -16.53 -1.32 16.84
N ASN A 36 -16.02 -0.60 17.84
CA ASN A 36 -16.77 -0.33 19.07
C ASN A 36 -18.02 0.53 18.81
N SER A 37 -18.05 1.33 17.75
CA SER A 37 -19.23 2.10 17.32
C SER A 37 -20.03 1.44 16.20
N THR A 38 -19.68 0.22 15.78
CA THR A 38 -20.39 -0.56 14.76
C THR A 38 -21.27 -1.59 15.44
N ASP A 39 -22.48 -1.85 14.92
CA ASP A 39 -23.30 -2.97 15.38
C ASP A 39 -22.70 -4.30 14.90
N THR A 40 -21.81 -4.88 15.69
CA THR A 40 -21.11 -6.13 15.35
C THR A 40 -22.00 -7.37 15.38
N HIS A 41 -23.26 -7.24 15.79
CA HIS A 41 -24.28 -8.29 15.73
C HIS A 41 -25.14 -8.21 14.47
N SER A 42 -24.95 -7.19 13.64
CA SER A 42 -25.58 -7.07 12.33
C SER A 42 -24.62 -7.50 11.23
N GLU A 43 -25.01 -8.54 10.48
CA GLU A 43 -24.22 -9.02 9.34
C GLU A 43 -24.02 -7.91 8.30
N ALA A 44 -25.05 -7.10 8.05
CA ALA A 44 -24.98 -5.97 7.13
C ALA A 44 -23.96 -4.91 7.59
N ALA A 45 -23.96 -4.56 8.88
CA ALA A 45 -23.02 -3.58 9.41
C ALA A 45 -21.56 -4.09 9.35
N CYS A 46 -21.34 -5.37 9.65
CA CYS A 46 -20.03 -6.01 9.49
C CYS A 46 -19.60 -6.07 8.01
N ALA A 47 -20.52 -6.36 7.09
CA ALA A 47 -20.26 -6.36 5.65
C ALA A 47 -19.85 -4.97 5.14
N ASP A 48 -20.56 -3.92 5.58
CA ASP A 48 -20.26 -2.54 5.22
C ASP A 48 -18.90 -2.08 5.76
N PHE A 49 -18.55 -2.48 6.98
CA PHE A 49 -17.22 -2.22 7.54
C PHE A 49 -16.14 -2.97 6.75
N PHE A 50 -16.39 -4.24 6.44
CA PHE A 50 -15.47 -5.07 5.65
C PHE A 50 -15.23 -4.51 4.24
N LYS A 51 -16.27 -3.96 3.59
CA LYS A 51 -16.15 -3.28 2.31
C LYS A 51 -15.21 -2.08 2.38
N GLN A 52 -15.26 -1.31 3.47
CA GLN A 52 -14.35 -0.19 3.69
C GLN A 52 -12.90 -0.66 3.86
N LEU A 53 -12.67 -1.72 4.64
CA LEU A 53 -11.35 -2.33 4.78
C LEU A 53 -10.81 -2.81 3.42
N SER A 54 -11.63 -3.56 2.69
CA SER A 54 -11.26 -4.10 1.38
C SER A 54 -10.93 -3.00 0.36
N SER A 55 -11.70 -1.91 0.36
CA SER A 55 -11.40 -0.75 -0.47
C SER A 55 -10.07 -0.08 -0.09
N ALA A 56 -9.77 0.00 1.21
CA ALA A 56 -8.50 0.55 1.67
C ALA A 56 -7.31 -0.34 1.28
N TYR A 57 -7.43 -1.66 1.42
CA TYR A 57 -6.44 -2.64 0.95
C TYR A 57 -6.15 -2.47 -0.54
N ALA A 58 -7.20 -2.47 -1.38
CA ALA A 58 -7.05 -2.32 -2.82
C ALA A 58 -6.38 -0.98 -3.19
N LYS A 59 -6.75 0.12 -2.52
CA LYS A 59 -6.11 1.43 -2.76
C LYS A 59 -4.62 1.42 -2.43
N ARG A 60 -4.22 0.78 -1.33
CA ARG A 60 -2.81 0.69 -0.90
C ARG A 60 -2.00 -0.21 -1.81
N GLU A 61 -2.52 -1.37 -2.15
CA GLU A 61 -1.90 -2.30 -3.11
C GLU A 61 -1.70 -1.62 -4.47
N ASN A 62 -2.74 -0.94 -4.99
CA ASN A 62 -2.63 -0.17 -6.23
C ASN A 62 -1.56 0.92 -6.15
N ALA A 63 -1.47 1.64 -5.03
CA ALA A 63 -0.46 2.69 -4.83
C ALA A 63 0.97 2.13 -4.83
N ILE A 64 1.20 1.03 -4.10
CA ILE A 64 2.51 0.37 -4.06
C ILE A 64 2.88 -0.15 -5.45
N ASN A 65 1.99 -0.91 -6.09
CA ASN A 65 2.26 -1.54 -7.39
C ASN A 65 2.49 -0.52 -8.50
N TYR A 66 1.71 0.57 -8.54
CA TYR A 66 1.95 1.66 -9.47
C TYR A 66 3.34 2.28 -9.27
N CYS A 67 3.75 2.52 -8.02
CA CYS A 67 5.05 3.11 -7.75
C CYS A 67 6.20 2.16 -8.10
N LEU A 68 6.09 0.88 -7.78
CA LEU A 68 7.08 -0.12 -8.19
C LEU A 68 7.24 -0.13 -9.72
N LYS A 69 6.12 -0.24 -10.46
CA LYS A 69 6.14 -0.22 -11.93
C LYS A 69 6.74 1.06 -12.50
N THR A 70 6.38 2.22 -11.93
CA THR A 70 6.88 3.52 -12.39
C THR A 70 8.38 3.64 -12.16
N MET A 71 8.86 3.20 -11.00
CA MET A 71 10.28 3.23 -10.66
C MET A 71 11.08 2.22 -11.48
N ASP A 72 10.54 1.03 -11.74
CA ASP A 72 11.13 0.02 -12.61
C ASP A 72 11.38 0.57 -14.01
N ASN A 73 10.39 1.24 -14.63
CA ASN A 73 10.56 1.85 -15.94
C ASN A 73 11.70 2.89 -15.98
N VAL A 74 11.82 3.71 -14.93
CA VAL A 74 12.88 4.73 -14.84
C VAL A 74 14.25 4.09 -14.64
N ILE A 75 14.34 3.10 -13.77
CA ILE A 75 15.56 2.33 -13.49
C ILE A 75 16.03 1.63 -14.78
N GLU A 76 15.13 0.95 -15.50
CA GLU A 76 15.43 0.31 -16.78
C GLU A 76 15.93 1.30 -17.84
N THR A 77 15.33 2.49 -17.89
CA THR A 77 15.76 3.56 -18.81
C THR A 77 17.19 4.01 -18.51
N LYS A 78 17.53 4.19 -17.23
CA LYS A 78 18.88 4.56 -16.79
C LYS A 78 19.90 3.45 -17.07
N TYR A 79 19.51 2.19 -16.86
CA TYR A 79 20.34 1.04 -17.22
C TYR A 79 20.69 1.03 -18.71
N LYS A 80 19.70 1.26 -19.60
CA LYS A 80 19.95 1.36 -21.04
C LYS A 80 20.89 2.51 -21.40
N LYS A 81 20.71 3.67 -20.76
CA LYS A 81 21.60 4.83 -20.96
C LYS A 81 23.06 4.52 -20.58
N LEU A 82 23.29 3.80 -19.49
CA LEU A 82 24.64 3.36 -19.08
C LEU A 82 25.25 2.28 -19.98
N GLN A 83 24.45 1.56 -20.77
CA GLN A 83 24.99 0.66 -21.79
C GLN A 83 25.55 1.44 -22.99
N GLU A 84 24.97 2.60 -23.30
CA GLU A 84 25.41 3.49 -24.38
C GLU A 84 26.60 4.36 -23.94
N ASP A 85 26.59 4.83 -22.69
CA ASP A 85 27.64 5.65 -22.08
C ASP A 85 28.00 5.14 -20.68
N PRO A 86 28.96 4.20 -20.56
CA PRO A 86 29.36 3.61 -19.28
C PRO A 86 30.01 4.58 -18.29
N ASP A 87 30.54 5.72 -18.78
CA ASP A 87 31.26 6.70 -17.97
C ASP A 87 30.37 7.89 -17.52
N ASP A 88 29.05 7.81 -17.74
CA ASP A 88 28.07 8.77 -17.19
C ASP A 88 27.86 8.53 -15.67
N TYR A 89 28.82 9.02 -14.88
CA TYR A 89 28.83 8.91 -13.42
C TYR A 89 27.61 9.57 -12.76
N ASP A 90 27.05 10.62 -13.35
CA ASP A 90 25.85 11.29 -12.84
C ASP A 90 24.63 10.36 -12.95
N THR A 91 24.46 9.70 -14.09
CA THR A 91 23.42 8.70 -14.30
C THR A 91 23.61 7.50 -13.36
N GLN A 92 24.86 7.04 -13.18
CA GLN A 92 25.17 5.94 -12.26
C GLN A 92 24.80 6.27 -10.81
N SER A 93 25.21 7.44 -10.31
CA SER A 93 24.87 7.92 -8.96
C SER A 93 23.35 8.05 -8.77
N SER A 94 22.68 8.62 -9.77
CA SER A 94 21.22 8.77 -9.77
C SER A 94 20.49 7.42 -9.79
N LEU A 95 21.02 6.41 -10.50
CA LEU A 95 20.49 5.06 -10.54
C LEU A 95 20.53 4.40 -9.16
N TYR A 96 21.67 4.44 -8.47
CA TYR A 96 21.79 3.90 -7.11
C TYR A 96 20.80 4.52 -6.13
N SER A 97 20.57 5.85 -6.22
CA SER A 97 19.57 6.54 -5.40
C SER A 97 18.16 6.01 -5.65
N ASP A 98 17.81 5.80 -6.91
CA ASP A 98 16.48 5.33 -7.32
C ASP A 98 16.24 3.87 -6.95
N GLU A 99 17.23 3.01 -7.09
CA GLU A 99 17.16 1.61 -6.64
C GLU A 99 16.94 1.51 -5.13
N SER A 100 17.65 2.34 -4.36
CA SER A 100 17.48 2.41 -2.91
C SER A 100 16.05 2.80 -2.53
N LYS A 101 15.51 3.87 -3.15
CA LYS A 101 14.12 4.30 -2.92
C LYS A 101 13.11 3.23 -3.37
N ARG A 102 13.36 2.57 -4.50
CA ARG A 102 12.50 1.48 -5.00
C ARG A 102 12.44 0.33 -4.02
N ARG A 103 13.58 -0.05 -3.43
CA ARG A 103 13.63 -1.05 -2.35
C ARG A 103 12.83 -0.60 -1.12
N MET A 104 12.89 0.68 -0.74
CA MET A 104 12.06 1.20 0.36
C MET A 104 10.56 1.08 0.07
N VAL A 105 10.11 1.37 -1.17
CA VAL A 105 8.72 1.19 -1.59
C VAL A 105 8.35 -0.30 -1.59
N ALA A 106 9.23 -1.19 -2.06
CA ALA A 106 8.98 -2.63 -2.06
C ALA A 106 8.78 -3.21 -0.66
N ASN A 107 9.50 -2.69 0.34
CA ASN A 107 9.31 -3.11 1.74
C ASN A 107 7.89 -2.80 2.27
N GLU A 108 7.17 -1.85 1.67
CA GLU A 108 5.79 -1.54 2.08
C GLU A 108 4.80 -2.64 1.71
N LEU A 109 5.14 -3.57 0.81
CA LEU A 109 4.36 -4.80 0.58
C LEU A 109 4.27 -5.64 1.85
N MET A 110 5.42 -5.90 2.49
CA MET A 110 5.48 -6.65 3.74
C MET A 110 4.75 -5.92 4.87
N VAL A 111 4.87 -4.59 4.93
CA VAL A 111 4.10 -3.78 5.90
C VAL A 111 2.60 -3.93 5.65
N GLU A 112 2.17 -3.92 4.40
CA GLU A 112 0.76 -4.09 4.04
C GLU A 112 0.22 -5.46 4.47
N ASP A 113 0.98 -6.53 4.24
CA ASP A 113 0.59 -7.89 4.66
C ASP A 113 0.38 -7.97 6.17
N ILE A 114 1.31 -7.41 6.95
CA ILE A 114 1.23 -7.39 8.42
C ILE A 114 0.03 -6.58 8.90
N VAL A 115 -0.20 -5.40 8.31
CA VAL A 115 -1.34 -4.54 8.66
C VAL A 115 -2.64 -5.24 8.34
N ARG A 116 -2.78 -5.79 7.12
CA ARG A 116 -3.96 -6.53 6.68
C ARG A 116 -4.25 -7.71 7.61
N GLU A 117 -3.25 -8.52 7.94
CA GLU A 117 -3.41 -9.65 8.85
C GLU A 117 -3.94 -9.20 10.22
N ARG A 118 -3.28 -8.22 10.85
CA ARG A 118 -3.68 -7.72 12.17
C ARG A 118 -5.09 -7.13 12.18
N THR A 119 -5.41 -6.33 11.18
CA THR A 119 -6.73 -5.72 11.04
C THR A 119 -7.80 -6.79 10.85
N LEU A 120 -7.56 -7.80 10.02
CA LEU A 120 -8.51 -8.90 9.80
C LEU A 120 -8.72 -9.75 11.06
N GLN A 121 -7.68 -9.98 11.86
CA GLN A 121 -7.81 -10.69 13.14
C GLN A 121 -8.74 -9.94 14.10
N VAL A 122 -8.56 -8.62 14.24
CA VAL A 122 -9.44 -7.79 15.09
C VAL A 122 -10.87 -7.80 14.55
N PHE A 123 -11.06 -7.64 13.24
CA PHE A 123 -12.36 -7.69 12.61
C PHE A 123 -13.08 -9.02 12.88
N LYS A 124 -12.42 -10.16 12.63
CA LYS A 124 -12.96 -11.51 12.90
C LYS A 124 -13.35 -11.71 14.36
N SER A 125 -12.58 -11.16 15.30
CA SER A 125 -12.86 -11.30 16.73
C SER A 125 -14.15 -10.61 17.17
N LYS A 126 -14.54 -9.53 16.49
CA LYS A 126 -15.70 -8.69 16.79
C LYS A 126 -16.92 -9.08 15.93
N CYS A 127 -16.75 -9.20 14.62
CA CYS A 127 -17.78 -9.57 13.66
C CYS A 127 -17.88 -11.10 13.49
N ARG A 128 -18.21 -11.82 14.57
CA ARG A 128 -18.16 -13.30 14.59
C ARG A 128 -19.20 -14.00 13.71
N ILE A 129 -20.33 -13.33 13.47
CA ILE A 129 -21.44 -13.86 12.67
C ILE A 129 -21.22 -13.69 11.16
N PHE A 130 -20.25 -12.85 10.78
CA PHE A 130 -19.95 -12.59 9.38
C PHE A 130 -19.06 -13.72 8.85
N ASP A 131 -19.53 -14.43 7.83
CA ASP A 131 -18.78 -15.54 7.26
C ASP A 131 -17.54 -15.04 6.52
N THR A 132 -16.39 -15.17 7.18
CA THR A 132 -15.09 -14.83 6.60
C THR A 132 -14.45 -15.95 5.78
N SER A 133 -15.12 -17.10 5.63
CA SER A 133 -14.61 -18.26 4.87
C SER A 133 -14.51 -17.96 3.37
N SER A 134 -15.32 -17.01 2.88
CA SER A 134 -15.21 -16.47 1.51
C SER A 134 -14.00 -15.55 1.33
N LEU A 135 -13.33 -15.13 2.41
CA LEU A 135 -12.24 -14.15 2.40
C LEU A 135 -10.84 -14.79 2.37
N THR A 136 -10.73 -16.10 2.54
CA THR A 136 -9.45 -16.84 2.48
C THR A 136 -9.05 -17.23 1.05
N ILE A 137 -9.65 -16.61 0.03
CA ILE A 137 -9.30 -16.90 -1.37
C ILE A 137 -8.30 -15.84 -1.87
N LYS A 138 -7.04 -16.29 -1.91
CA LYS A 138 -5.90 -15.80 -2.71
C LYS A 138 -5.44 -14.36 -2.47
N SER A 139 -4.27 -14.22 -1.85
CA SER A 139 -2.99 -14.12 -2.57
C SER A 139 -1.87 -14.64 -1.67
#